data_AF-X1GE64-F1
#
_entry.id   AF-X1GE64-F1
#
_cell.length_a   1.000
_cell.length_b   1.000
_cell.length_c   1.000
_cell.angle_alpha   90.00
_cell.angle_beta   90.00
_cell.angle_gamma   90.00
#
_symmetry.space_group_name_H-M   'P 1'
#
loop_
_entity.id
_entity.type
_entity.pdbx_description
1 polymer ?
#
loop_
_entity_poly.entity_id
_entity_poly.type
_entity_poly.pdbx_seq_one_letter_code
_entity_poly.pdbx_strand_id
1 'polypeptide(L)'
;MKIILSAGIREKVNKYFLEKIKKLGLAGNKNIEILYAQRIEDYFKEFNQKLRKTDILWTKPSELSFYAALGLPIIMAPPIGSQEEFNKRWLLKSGFGNLQENPNHTNQWLFDWISRGYLAESAMQGFVEGEKLGIFNIKNIISKCSG
;
A
#
# COMPACT_ATOMS: atom_id res chain seq x y z
N MET A 1 8.79 13.53 6.45
CA MET A 1 7.96 12.50 5.81
C MET A 1 8.25 12.48 4.32
N LYS A 2 8.49 11.31 3.73
CA LYS A 2 8.66 11.13 2.28
C LYS A 2 7.38 10.52 1.70
N ILE A 3 6.95 10.99 0.54
CA ILE A 3 5.76 10.50 -0.17
C ILE A 3 6.21 9.94 -1.51
N ILE A 4 5.80 8.70 -1.80
CA ILE A 4 6.00 8.05 -3.08
C ILE A 4 4.63 7.89 -3.74
N LEU A 5 4.39 8.65 -4.80
CA LEU A 5 3.16 8.58 -5.59
C LEU A 5 3.36 7.55 -6.69
N SER A 6 2.68 6.41 -6.61
CA SER A 6 2.78 5.39 -7.65
C SER A 6 1.85 5.67 -8.84
N ALA A 7 2.44 5.93 -10.00
CA ALA A 7 1.73 6.12 -11.27
C ALA A 7 1.70 4.84 -12.13
N GLY A 8 2.41 3.79 -11.73
CA GLY A 8 2.50 2.56 -12.51
C GLY A 8 3.20 2.78 -13.85
N ILE A 9 2.60 2.21 -14.90
CA ILE A 9 3.03 2.40 -16.30
C ILE A 9 2.17 3.42 -17.06
N ARG A 10 1.23 4.08 -16.39
CA ARG A 10 0.25 4.97 -17.02
C ARG A 10 0.82 6.38 -17.15
N GLU A 11 1.31 6.73 -18.33
CA GLU A 11 1.89 8.06 -18.61
C GLU A 11 0.93 9.21 -18.26
N LYS A 12 -0.37 9.04 -18.53
CA LYS A 12 -1.41 10.02 -18.17
C LYS A 12 -1.44 10.33 -16.66
N VAL A 13 -1.26 9.31 -15.81
CA VAL A 13 -1.23 9.48 -14.35
C VAL A 13 0.06 10.17 -13.90
N ASN A 14 1.20 9.80 -14.50
CA ASN A 14 2.47 10.47 -14.25
C ASN A 14 2.40 11.97 -14.56
N LYS A 15 1.89 12.32 -15.75
CA LYS A 15 1.66 13.73 -16.15
C LYS A 15 0.73 14.45 -15.19
N TYR A 16 -0.37 13.81 -14.80
CA TYR A 16 -1.31 14.37 -13.82
C TYR A 16 -0.63 14.70 -12.47
N PHE A 17 0.19 13.79 -11.93
CA PHE A 17 0.92 14.06 -10.68
C PHE A 17 1.94 15.20 -10.84
N LEU A 18 2.72 15.21 -11.92
CA LEU A 18 3.67 16.29 -12.21
C LEU A 18 2.99 17.67 -12.25
N GLU A 19 1.86 17.77 -12.94
CA GLU A 19 1.08 19.02 -13.01
C GLU A 19 0.54 19.44 -11.64
N LYS A 20 0.01 18.51 -10.84
CA LYS A 20 -0.53 18.81 -9.51
C LYS A 20 0.55 19.26 -8.55
N ILE A 21 1.72 18.60 -8.54
CA ILE A 21 2.89 19.01 -7.75
C ILE A 21 3.31 20.43 -8.11
N LYS A 22 3.38 20.76 -9.41
CA LYS A 22 3.71 22.11 -9.87
C LYS A 22 2.69 23.14 -9.41
N LYS A 23 1.39 22.85 -9.56
CA LYS A 23 0.30 23.76 -9.14
C LYS A 23 0.28 24.03 -7.64
N LEU A 24 0.71 23.05 -6.83
CA LEU A 24 0.84 23.20 -5.38
C LEU A 24 2.15 23.90 -4.94
N GLY A 25 3.01 24.31 -5.88
CA GLY A 25 4.30 24.94 -5.55
C GLY A 25 5.33 23.95 -4.96
N LEU A 26 5.15 22.65 -5.18
CA LEU A 26 5.98 21.59 -4.59
C LEU A 26 7.04 21.04 -5.56
N ALA A 27 7.23 21.68 -6.71
CA ALA A 27 8.25 21.28 -7.68
C ALA A 27 9.66 21.36 -7.07
N GLY A 28 10.45 20.30 -7.23
CA GLY A 28 11.80 20.20 -6.66
C GLY A 28 11.84 19.77 -5.18
N ASN A 29 10.69 19.51 -4.54
CA ASN A 29 10.66 18.99 -3.18
C ASN A 29 11.22 17.56 -3.14
N LYS A 30 12.39 17.38 -2.51
CA LYS A 30 13.10 16.10 -2.39
C LYS A 30 12.33 15.01 -1.64
N ASN A 31 11.29 15.39 -0.89
CA ASN A 31 10.44 14.46 -0.15
C ASN A 31 9.26 13.91 -0.98
N ILE A 32 9.07 14.36 -2.21
CA ILE A 32 8.01 13.87 -3.10
C ILE A 32 8.67 13.17 -4.28
N GLU A 33 8.30 11.91 -4.48
CA GLU A 33 8.79 11.08 -5.57
C GLU A 33 7.60 10.52 -6.35
N ILE A 34 7.65 10.56 -7.68
CA ILE A 34 6.70 9.83 -8.52
C ILE A 34 7.37 8.55 -9.00
N LEU A 35 6.78 7.40 -8.68
CA LEU A 35 7.20 6.12 -9.22
C LEU A 35 6.44 5.85 -10.51
N TYR A 36 7.15 5.92 -11.62
CA TYR A 36 6.65 5.66 -12.97
C TYR A 36 7.72 4.94 -13.78
N ALA A 37 7.32 3.98 -14.61
CA ALA A 37 8.19 3.39 -15.63
C ALA A 37 7.41 3.13 -16.91
N GLN A 38 8.08 3.05 -18.05
CA GLN A 38 7.42 2.74 -19.33
C GLN A 38 7.03 1.26 -19.44
N ARG A 39 7.82 0.39 -18.82
CA ARG A 39 7.64 -1.06 -18.85
C ARG A 39 7.21 -1.58 -17.49
N ILE A 40 6.37 -2.60 -17.50
CA ILE A 40 5.81 -3.18 -16.28
C ILE A 40 6.89 -3.89 -15.45
N GLU A 41 7.88 -4.50 -16.09
CA GLU A 41 8.97 -5.18 -15.40
C GLU A 41 9.84 -4.19 -14.62
N ASP A 42 10.18 -3.06 -15.25
CA ASP A 42 10.95 -1.99 -14.64
C ASP A 42 10.17 -1.36 -13.49
N TYR A 43 8.86 -1.13 -13.68
CA TYR A 43 7.98 -0.63 -12.62
C TYR A 43 7.99 -1.58 -11.41
N PHE A 44 7.80 -2.89 -11.61
CA PHE A 44 7.78 -3.83 -10.48
C PHE A 44 9.13 -3.94 -9.78
N LYS A 45 10.23 -3.89 -10.54
CA LYS A 45 11.57 -3.87 -9.96
C LYS A 45 11.75 -2.66 -9.04
N GLU A 46 11.43 -1.47 -9.52
CA GLU A 46 11.57 -0.24 -8.74
C GLU A 46 10.56 -0.19 -7.59
N PHE A 47 9.31 -0.57 -7.81
CA PHE A 47 8.27 -0.65 -6.77
C PHE A 47 8.72 -1.51 -5.58
N ASN A 48 9.27 -2.70 -5.86
CA ASN A 48 9.79 -3.57 -4.82
C ASN A 48 10.99 -2.97 -4.07
N GLN A 49 11.85 -2.21 -4.74
CA GLN A 49 12.93 -1.49 -4.06
C GLN A 49 12.40 -0.37 -3.16
N LYS A 50 11.35 0.33 -3.57
CA LYS A 50 10.72 1.36 -2.76
C LYS A 50 10.00 0.78 -1.55
N LEU A 51 9.28 -0.33 -1.70
CA LEU A 51 8.58 -1.01 -0.61
C LEU A 51 9.47 -1.32 0.59
N ARG A 52 10.74 -1.66 0.38
CA ARG A 52 11.71 -1.91 1.47
C ARG A 52 11.99 -0.71 2.37
N LYS A 53 11.64 0.49 1.91
CA LYS A 53 11.84 1.77 2.61
C LYS A 53 10.50 2.46 2.92
N THR A 54 9.39 1.77 2.70
CA THR A 54 8.04 2.29 2.93
C THR A 54 7.59 1.87 4.31
N ASP A 55 7.16 2.84 5.11
CA ASP A 55 6.63 2.56 6.46
C ASP A 55 5.12 2.32 6.46
N ILE A 56 4.40 2.87 5.50
CA ILE A 56 2.92 2.85 5.43
C ILE A 56 2.48 2.74 3.97
N LEU A 57 1.52 1.87 3.69
CA LEU A 57 0.85 1.80 2.38
C LEU A 57 -0.53 2.43 2.46
N TRP A 58 -0.73 3.52 1.72
CA TRP A 58 -2.04 4.14 1.56
C TRP A 58 -2.61 3.80 0.19
N THR A 59 -3.67 2.99 0.16
CA THR A 59 -4.25 2.46 -1.07
C THR A 59 -5.74 2.18 -0.89
N LYS A 60 -6.48 2.12 -2.00
CA LYS A 60 -7.76 1.37 -2.00
C LYS A 60 -7.46 -0.09 -1.60
N PRO A 61 -8.41 -0.80 -0.96
CA PRO A 61 -8.20 -2.18 -0.53
C PRO A 61 -8.25 -3.16 -1.73
N SER A 62 -7.33 -2.98 -2.68
CA SER A 62 -7.10 -3.88 -3.81
C SER A 62 -6.04 -4.93 -3.45
N GLU A 63 -5.32 -5.46 -4.43
CA GLU A 63 -4.28 -6.48 -4.28
C GLU A 63 -3.12 -6.03 -3.38
N LEU A 64 -2.88 -4.72 -3.23
CA LEU A 64 -1.87 -4.22 -2.30
C LEU A 64 -2.24 -4.46 -0.82
N SER A 65 -3.50 -4.79 -0.51
CA SER A 65 -3.93 -5.17 0.84
C SER A 65 -3.12 -6.34 1.39
N PHE A 66 -2.72 -7.29 0.54
CA PHE A 66 -2.00 -8.48 0.95
C PHE A 66 -0.56 -8.18 1.40
N TYR A 67 -0.04 -6.98 1.11
CA TYR A 67 1.27 -6.54 1.58
C TYR A 67 1.29 -6.28 3.09
N ALA A 68 0.12 -6.24 3.75
CA ALA A 68 0.02 -6.25 5.20
C ALA A 68 0.78 -7.43 5.84
N ALA A 69 0.78 -8.60 5.18
CA ALA A 69 1.48 -9.79 5.65
C ALA A 69 3.01 -9.59 5.73
N LEU A 70 3.56 -8.59 5.03
CA LEU A 70 4.97 -8.22 5.08
C LEU A 70 5.30 -7.23 6.21
N GLY A 71 4.35 -6.94 7.08
CA GLY A 71 4.50 -5.95 8.15
C GLY A 71 4.34 -4.50 7.68
N LEU A 72 3.61 -4.28 6.57
CA LEU A 72 3.30 -2.94 6.07
C LEU A 72 1.86 -2.56 6.44
N PRO A 73 1.64 -1.62 7.37
CA PRO A 73 0.29 -1.24 7.77
C PRO A 73 -0.43 -0.54 6.62
N ILE A 74 -1.72 -0.86 6.46
CA ILE A 74 -2.55 -0.34 5.36
C ILE A 74 -3.46 0.79 5.84
N ILE A 75 -3.39 1.95 5.17
CA ILE A 75 -4.42 3.00 5.24
C ILE A 75 -5.34 2.80 4.03
N MET A 76 -6.60 2.46 4.30
CA MET A 76 -7.57 2.08 3.28
C MET A 76 -8.35 3.28 2.74
N ALA A 77 -8.12 3.64 1.49
CA ALA A 77 -8.99 4.53 0.75
C ALA A 77 -10.34 3.87 0.44
N PRO A 78 -11.40 4.66 0.13
CA PRO A 78 -12.71 4.09 -0.20
C PRO A 78 -12.62 3.05 -1.32
N PRO A 79 -13.23 1.87 -1.13
CA PRO A 79 -13.28 0.84 -2.16
C PRO A 79 -14.18 1.29 -3.33
N ILE A 80 -13.88 0.77 -4.52
CA ILE A 80 -14.59 1.09 -5.76
C ILE A 80 -15.48 -0.08 -6.22
N GLY A 81 -15.32 -1.28 -5.65
CA GLY A 81 -16.08 -2.46 -6.04
C GLY A 81 -16.18 -3.56 -4.99
N SER A 82 -16.99 -4.58 -5.26
CA SER A 82 -17.31 -5.66 -4.32
C SER A 82 -16.08 -6.43 -3.83
N GLN A 83 -15.13 -6.74 -4.73
CA GLN A 83 -13.85 -7.37 -4.40
C GLN A 83 -13.08 -6.57 -3.34
N GLU A 84 -13.03 -5.25 -3.49
CA GLU A 84 -12.34 -4.36 -2.55
C GLU A 84 -13.05 -4.27 -1.20
N GLU A 85 -14.38 -4.40 -1.18
CA GLU A 85 -15.13 -4.52 0.09
C GLU A 85 -14.81 -5.81 0.85
N PHE A 86 -14.53 -6.93 0.16
CA PHE A 86 -14.05 -8.14 0.82
C PHE A 86 -12.67 -7.95 1.44
N ASN A 87 -11.73 -7.37 0.69
CA ASN A 87 -10.38 -7.09 1.19
C ASN A 87 -10.39 -6.10 2.36
N LYS A 88 -11.23 -5.06 2.28
CA LYS A 88 -11.45 -4.12 3.38
C LYS A 88 -11.93 -4.82 4.64
N ARG A 89 -12.97 -5.67 4.52
CA ARG A 89 -13.47 -6.46 5.64
C ARG A 89 -12.40 -7.36 6.23
N TRP A 90 -11.58 -7.98 5.38
CA TRP A 90 -10.47 -8.83 5.82
C TRP A 90 -9.40 -8.04 6.58
N LEU A 91 -8.96 -6.89 6.05
CA LEU A 91 -7.98 -6.01 6.72
C LEU A 91 -8.48 -5.54 8.08
N LEU A 92 -9.74 -5.08 8.16
CA LEU A 92 -10.33 -4.60 9.40
C LEU A 92 -10.49 -5.71 10.45
N LYS A 93 -11.03 -6.86 10.05
CA LYS A 93 -11.21 -7.99 10.97
C LYS A 93 -9.89 -8.55 11.49
N SER A 94 -8.83 -8.47 10.68
CA SER A 94 -7.52 -8.99 11.05
C SER A 94 -6.65 -7.96 11.79
N GLY A 95 -7.08 -6.69 11.88
CA GLY A 95 -6.30 -5.62 12.50
C GLY A 95 -5.12 -5.10 11.66
N PHE A 96 -5.09 -5.43 10.37
CA PHE A 96 -3.95 -5.18 9.47
C PHE A 96 -3.90 -3.75 8.89
N GLY A 97 -4.94 -2.97 9.12
CA GLY A 97 -5.03 -1.62 8.62
C GLY A 97 -6.27 -0.89 9.11
N ASN A 98 -6.28 0.42 8.85
CA ASN A 98 -7.32 1.34 9.30
C ASN A 98 -7.97 2.03 8.09
N LEU A 99 -9.25 2.38 8.19
CA LEU A 99 -9.92 3.19 7.17
C LEU A 99 -9.30 4.57 7.16
N GLN A 100 -9.05 5.14 5.98
CA GLN A 100 -8.61 6.53 5.93
C GLN A 100 -9.67 7.43 6.57
N GLU A 101 -9.23 8.39 7.37
CA GLU A 101 -10.07 9.49 7.83
C GLU A 101 -10.21 10.55 6.72
N ASN A 102 -10.91 11.65 7.02
CA ASN A 102 -11.01 12.77 6.09
C ASN A 102 -9.60 13.25 5.65
N PRO A 103 -9.25 13.16 4.35
CA PRO A 103 -7.92 13.53 3.88
C PRO A 103 -7.57 15.01 4.09
N ASN A 104 -8.57 15.89 4.23
CA ASN A 104 -8.34 17.31 4.53
C ASN A 104 -7.71 17.54 5.91
N HIS A 105 -7.76 16.54 6.80
CA HIS A 105 -7.19 16.59 8.14
C HIS A 105 -6.03 15.58 8.32
N THR A 106 -5.41 15.12 7.23
CA THR A 106 -4.30 14.14 7.26
C THR A 106 -3.16 14.56 8.18
N ASN A 107 -2.85 15.85 8.25
CA ASN A 107 -1.82 16.40 9.13
C ASN A 107 -2.13 16.27 10.64
N GLN A 108 -3.35 15.88 11.00
CA GLN A 108 -3.75 15.61 12.39
C GLN A 108 -3.78 14.10 12.61
N TRP A 109 -4.76 13.42 12.02
CA TRP A 109 -5.03 12.01 12.34
C TRP A 109 -3.86 11.08 12.02
N LEU A 110 -3.09 11.34 10.96
CA LEU A 110 -1.95 10.48 10.61
C LEU A 110 -0.87 10.55 11.70
N PHE A 111 -0.56 11.74 12.19
CA PHE A 111 0.46 11.94 13.20
C PHE A 111 -0.01 11.50 14.59
N ASP A 112 -1.31 11.62 14.88
CA ASP A 112 -1.92 11.02 16.07
C ASP A 112 -1.79 9.49 16.06
N TRP A 113 -2.06 8.83 14.92
CA TRP A 113 -1.91 7.38 14.80
C TRP A 113 -0.47 6.91 14.89
N ILE A 114 0.46 7.66 14.30
CA ILE A 114 1.90 7.39 14.42
C ILE A 114 2.34 7.50 15.88
N SER A 115 1.99 8.60 16.56
CA SER A 115 2.40 8.83 17.96
C SER A 115 1.79 7.85 18.95
N ARG A 116 0.56 7.40 18.70
CA ARG A 116 -0.12 6.38 19.51
C ARG A 116 0.29 4.94 19.20
N GLY A 117 1.06 4.72 18.13
CA GLY A 117 1.56 3.40 17.75
C GLY A 117 0.57 2.52 16.99
N TYR A 118 -0.60 3.04 16.57
CA TYR A 118 -1.63 2.25 15.89
C TYR A 118 -1.14 1.61 14.60
N LEU A 119 -0.32 2.34 13.83
CA LEU A 119 0.25 1.80 12.59
C LEU A 119 1.33 0.74 12.87
N ALA A 120 2.09 0.88 13.96
CA ALA A 120 3.06 -0.13 14.37
C ALA A 120 2.37 -1.42 14.85
N GLU A 121 1.25 -1.29 15.56
CA GLU A 121 0.40 -2.41 15.94
C GLU A 121 -0.16 -3.15 14.72
N SER A 122 -0.75 -2.43 13.76
CA SER A 122 -1.24 -3.04 12.51
C SER A 122 -0.14 -3.72 11.70
N ALA A 123 1.05 -3.12 11.66
CA ALA A 123 2.23 -3.70 11.03
C ALA A 123 2.63 -5.02 11.70
N MET A 124 2.73 -5.04 13.02
CA MET A 124 3.07 -6.23 13.79
C MET A 124 2.02 -7.33 13.61
N GLN A 125 0.74 -6.97 13.71
CA GLN A 125 -0.38 -7.90 13.55
C GLN A 125 -0.37 -8.54 12.16
N GLY A 126 -0.18 -7.74 11.10
CA GLY A 126 -0.03 -8.24 9.74
C GLY A 126 1.18 -9.15 9.57
N PHE A 127 2.32 -8.78 10.16
CA PHE A 127 3.52 -9.62 10.08
C PHE A 127 3.37 -10.94 10.83
N VAL A 128 2.72 -10.98 12.00
CA VAL A 128 2.58 -12.19 12.80
C VAL A 128 1.51 -13.13 12.22
N GLU A 129 0.33 -12.61 11.93
CA GLU A 129 -0.84 -13.42 11.56
C GLU A 129 -1.06 -13.55 10.04
N GLY A 130 -0.45 -12.67 9.24
CA GLY A 130 -0.64 -12.68 7.79
C GLY A 130 -0.02 -13.91 7.11
N GLU A 131 -0.80 -14.55 6.22
CA GLU A 131 -0.31 -15.65 5.39
C GLU A 131 0.73 -15.15 4.37
N LYS A 132 1.93 -15.72 4.39
CA LYS A 132 3.08 -15.34 3.55
C LYS A 132 3.53 -16.44 2.60
N LEU A 133 3.08 -17.68 2.84
CA LEU A 133 3.55 -18.88 2.16
C LEU A 133 2.46 -19.52 1.29
N GLY A 134 1.43 -18.76 0.92
CA GLY A 134 0.30 -19.25 0.13
C GLY A 134 0.70 -20.01 -1.15
N ILE A 135 1.73 -19.54 -1.87
CA ILE A 135 2.28 -20.24 -3.05
C ILE A 135 2.82 -21.62 -2.69
N PHE A 136 3.58 -21.73 -1.60
CA PHE A 136 4.13 -23.01 -1.13
C PHE A 136 3.02 -23.93 -0.62
N ASN A 137 2.01 -23.37 0.05
CA ASN A 137 0.84 -24.13 0.51
C ASN A 137 0.06 -24.72 -0.67
N ILE A 138 -0.21 -23.93 -1.72
CA ILE A 138 -0.85 -24.40 -2.96
C ILE A 138 0.00 -25.50 -3.61
N LYS A 139 1.32 -25.28 -3.74
CA LYS A 139 2.24 -26.28 -4.30
C LYS A 139 2.16 -27.60 -3.53
N ASN A 140 2.19 -27.54 -2.20
CA ASN A 140 2.13 -28.72 -1.34
C ASN A 140 0.82 -29.51 -1.51
N ILE A 141 -0.31 -28.83 -1.66
CA ILE A 141 -1.61 -29.48 -1.89
C ILE A 141 -1.62 -30.18 -3.25
N ILE A 142 -1.21 -29.49 -4.32
CA ILE A 142 -1.20 -30.06 -5.68
C ILE A 142 -0.27 -31.29 -5.75
N SER A 143 0.91 -31.22 -5.14
CA SER A 143 1.85 -32.35 -5.11
C SER A 143 1.29 -33.58 -4.37
N LYS A 144 0.43 -33.40 -3.35
CA LYS A 144 -0.22 -34.52 -2.64
C LYS A 144 -1.37 -35.14 -3.42
N CYS A 145 -2.05 -34.37 -4.28
CA CYS A 145 -3.18 -34.85 -5.08
C CYS A 145 -2.77 -35.45 -6.43
N SER A 146 -1.51 -35.27 -6.84
CA SER A 146 -0.97 -35.75 -8.11
C SER A 146 -0.23 -37.10 -7.96
N GLY A 147 -0.41 -37.78 -6.83
CA GLY A 147 0.18 -39.08 -6.49
C GLY A 147 -0.87 -40.18 -6.45
#